data_AF-A0A8W8KHL0-F1
#
_entry.id   AF-A0A8W8KHL0-F1
#
_cell.length_a   1.000
_cell.length_b   1.000
_cell.length_c   1.000
_cell.angle_alpha   90.00
_cell.angle_beta   90.00
_cell.angle_gamma   90.00
#
_symmetry.space_group_name_H-M   'P 1'
#
loop_
_entity.id
_entity.type
_entity.pdbx_description
1 polymer ?
#
loop_
_entity_poly.entity_id
_entity_poly.type
_entity_poly.pdbx_seq_one_letter_code
_entity_poly.pdbx_strand_id
1 'polypeptide(L)'
;YFSREIPRKVTGVVADKEGNAKWVLTGTWDKRMEAAKVVHIDESNKGKPVFETGAHVCIWEKRPLPPGSDRMYNFTSLAITLNEPEEGVAPTDSRLRPDQRAMEEGRWDDANKLKQELEEKQRAARKKREAEMEEASKRGETIKGYQPIWFEMKTDPVTGSPIHVYKGKYWDCKEKSDWSSCPPIFL
;
A
#
# COMPACT_ATOMS: atom_id res chain seq x y z
N TYR A 1 -20.38 -11.16 16.55
CA TYR A 1 -19.14 -10.63 17.16
C TYR A 1 -19.17 -10.96 18.66
N PHE A 2 -19.06 -12.25 19.02
CA PHE A 2 -19.14 -12.71 20.41
C PHE A 2 -17.99 -13.69 20.71
N SER A 3 -16.76 -13.23 20.48
CA SER A 3 -15.58 -13.88 21.04
C SER A 3 -15.30 -13.27 22.41
N ARG A 4 -14.85 -14.09 23.37
CA ARG A 4 -14.31 -13.61 24.66
C ARG A 4 -12.93 -12.97 24.50
N GLU A 5 -12.33 -13.08 23.32
CA GLU A 5 -11.05 -12.47 23.02
C GLU A 5 -11.21 -10.97 22.82
N ILE A 6 -10.21 -10.22 23.30
CA ILE A 6 -10.13 -8.77 23.09
C ILE A 6 -10.11 -8.56 21.57
N PRO A 7 -11.09 -7.86 20.99
CA PRO A 7 -11.11 -7.63 19.56
C PRO A 7 -9.86 -6.88 19.12
N ARG A 8 -9.36 -7.19 17.92
CA ARG A 8 -8.18 -6.53 17.31
C ARG A 8 -6.88 -6.75 18.07
N LYS A 9 -6.86 -7.68 19.03
CA LYS A 9 -5.67 -8.08 19.77
C LYS A 9 -4.61 -8.63 18.81
N VAL A 10 -3.38 -8.21 19.02
CA VAL A 10 -2.19 -8.72 18.35
C VAL A 10 -1.23 -9.19 19.42
N THR A 11 -0.66 -10.38 19.22
CA THR A 11 0.42 -10.91 20.04
C THR A 11 1.51 -11.47 19.13
N GLY A 12 2.77 -11.35 19.54
CA GLY A 12 3.90 -11.90 18.80
C GLY A 12 5.07 -12.20 19.73
N VAL A 13 6.03 -12.97 19.23
CA VAL A 13 7.28 -13.27 19.91
C VAL A 13 8.41 -13.02 18.93
N VAL A 14 9.45 -12.31 19.36
CA VAL A 14 10.69 -12.15 18.61
C VAL A 14 11.70 -13.14 19.16
N ALA A 15 12.21 -14.02 18.30
CA ALA A 15 13.21 -15.03 18.65
C ALA A 15 14.57 -14.71 17.99
N ASP A 16 15.65 -15.20 18.58
CA ASP A 16 16.97 -15.22 17.94
C ASP A 16 17.07 -16.31 16.85
N LYS A 17 18.24 -16.42 16.21
CA LYS A 17 18.47 -17.41 15.13
C LYS A 17 18.40 -18.85 15.63
N GLU A 18 18.62 -19.06 16.93
CA GLU A 18 18.48 -20.34 17.62
C GLU A 18 17.03 -20.65 18.05
N GLY A 19 16.10 -19.70 17.87
CA GLY A 19 14.70 -19.86 18.23
C GLY A 19 14.36 -19.47 19.68
N ASN A 20 15.31 -18.93 20.45
CA ASN A 20 15.06 -18.49 21.82
C ASN A 20 14.29 -17.18 21.83
N ALA A 21 13.15 -17.16 22.52
CA ALA A 21 12.34 -15.95 22.67
C ALA A 21 13.11 -14.85 23.42
N LYS A 22 13.18 -13.66 22.82
CA LYS A 22 13.83 -12.46 23.39
C LYS A 22 12.84 -11.37 23.76
N TRP A 23 11.75 -11.25 23.02
CA TRP A 23 10.71 -10.24 23.26
C TRP A 23 9.33 -10.80 23.05
N VAL A 24 8.38 -10.35 23.86
CA VAL A 24 6.95 -10.54 23.65
C VAL A 24 6.36 -9.23 23.18
N LEU A 25 5.58 -9.28 22.10
CA LEU A 25 4.81 -8.18 21.56
C LEU A 25 3.34 -8.39 21.91
N THR A 26 2.67 -7.34 22.40
CA THR A 26 1.24 -7.39 22.73
C THR A 26 0.60 -6.04 22.46
N GLY A 27 -0.68 -6.02 22.10
CA GLY A 27 -1.41 -4.79 21.90
C GLY A 27 -2.67 -4.99 21.08
N THR A 28 -3.16 -3.90 20.49
CA THR A 28 -4.19 -3.94 19.46
C THR A 28 -3.75 -3.11 18.26
N TRP A 29 -3.95 -3.63 17.06
CA TRP A 29 -3.47 -2.98 15.82
C TRP A 29 -4.11 -1.61 15.58
N ASP A 30 -5.23 -1.31 16.24
CA ASP A 30 -5.99 -0.07 16.12
C ASP A 30 -5.71 0.95 17.22
N LYS A 31 -4.90 0.64 18.23
CA LYS A 31 -4.60 1.55 19.35
C LYS A 31 -3.12 1.67 19.65
N ARG A 32 -2.48 0.59 20.11
CA ARG A 32 -1.08 0.61 20.53
C ARG A 32 -0.47 -0.77 20.56
N MET A 33 0.85 -0.82 20.43
CA MET A 33 1.68 -2.00 20.58
C MET A 33 2.72 -1.76 21.66
N GLU A 34 2.96 -2.79 22.46
CA GLU A 34 3.95 -2.81 23.53
C GLU A 34 4.89 -4.00 23.32
N ALA A 35 6.14 -3.85 23.76
CA ALA A 35 7.13 -4.90 23.80
C ALA A 35 7.66 -5.06 25.22
N ALA A 36 7.89 -6.30 25.64
CA ALA A 36 8.54 -6.62 26.91
C ALA A 36 9.66 -7.63 26.66
N LYS A 37 10.82 -7.41 27.27
CA LYS A 37 11.96 -8.32 27.15
C LYS A 37 11.69 -9.58 27.94
N VAL A 38 11.94 -10.73 27.36
CA VAL A 38 11.86 -12.02 28.05
C VAL A 38 13.03 -12.14 29.02
N VAL A 39 12.73 -12.40 30.28
CA VAL A 39 13.71 -12.59 31.37
C VAL A 39 13.94 -14.08 31.60
N HIS A 40 12.85 -14.85 31.66
CA HIS A 40 12.86 -16.28 31.89
C HIS A 40 11.71 -16.93 31.10
N ILE A 41 11.90 -18.18 30.69
CA ILE A 41 10.90 -18.99 29.99
C ILE A 41 10.59 -20.17 30.89
N ASP A 42 9.38 -20.21 31.42
CA ASP A 42 8.93 -21.33 32.21
C ASP A 42 8.21 -22.36 31.31
N GLU A 43 8.86 -23.51 31.15
CA GLU A 43 8.40 -24.66 30.37
C GLU A 43 7.76 -25.77 31.23
N SER A 44 7.59 -25.53 32.53
CA SER A 44 7.07 -26.53 33.47
C SER A 44 5.63 -26.96 33.18
N ASN A 45 4.85 -26.10 32.51
CA ASN A 45 3.53 -26.46 32.00
C ASN A 45 3.66 -27.25 30.69
N LYS A 46 3.18 -28.50 30.68
CA LYS A 46 3.06 -29.38 29.48
C LYS A 46 2.05 -28.80 28.46
N GLY A 47 2.36 -27.64 27.88
CA GLY A 47 1.48 -26.85 27.03
C GLY A 47 2.18 -25.61 26.46
N LYS A 48 1.64 -24.41 26.76
CA LYS A 48 2.19 -23.14 26.26
C LYS A 48 3.31 -22.63 27.18
N PRO A 49 4.48 -22.25 26.64
CA PRO A 49 5.54 -21.65 27.44
C PRO A 49 5.04 -20.35 28.08
N VAL A 50 5.32 -20.17 29.37
CA VAL A 50 5.00 -18.95 30.09
C VAL A 50 6.24 -18.05 30.05
N PHE A 51 6.09 -16.90 29.39
CA PHE A 51 7.16 -15.91 29.32
C PHE A 51 7.13 -15.02 30.56
N GLU A 52 8.12 -15.13 31.41
CA GLU A 52 8.41 -14.10 32.40
C GLU A 52 9.07 -12.93 31.69
N THR A 53 8.45 -11.76 31.79
CA THR A 53 8.87 -10.56 31.07
C THR A 53 9.20 -9.43 32.02
N GLY A 54 10.07 -8.53 31.56
CA GLY A 54 10.31 -7.26 32.23
C GLY A 54 9.14 -6.29 32.03
N ALA A 55 9.39 -5.00 32.30
CA ALA A 55 8.39 -3.97 32.08
C ALA A 55 8.00 -3.86 30.59
N HIS A 56 6.70 -3.70 30.35
CA HIS A 56 6.18 -3.41 29.03
C HIS A 56 6.48 -1.97 28.64
N VAL A 57 7.02 -1.79 27.44
CA VAL A 57 7.33 -0.48 26.85
C VAL A 57 6.47 -0.29 25.61
N CYS A 58 5.82 0.87 25.49
CA CYS A 58 5.07 1.21 24.27
C CYS A 58 6.05 1.44 23.11
N ILE A 59 5.88 0.68 22.03
CA ILE A 59 6.72 0.74 20.82
C ILE A 59 6.01 1.41 19.64
N TRP A 60 4.68 1.48 19.69
CA TRP A 60 3.87 2.17 18.69
C TRP A 60 2.52 2.54 19.30
N GLU A 61 2.02 3.72 18.94
CA GLU A 61 0.69 4.19 19.32
C GLU A 61 0.04 4.89 18.12
N LYS A 62 -1.25 4.63 17.92
CA LYS A 62 -2.04 5.25 16.88
C LYS A 62 -2.18 6.74 17.17
N ARG A 63 -1.85 7.56 16.15
CA ARG A 63 -2.14 9.00 16.20
C ARG A 63 -3.66 9.23 16.26
N PRO A 64 -4.15 10.12 17.14
CA PRO A 64 -5.57 10.45 17.17
C PRO A 64 -6.03 11.01 15.82
N LEU A 65 -7.28 10.75 15.48
CA LEU A 65 -7.88 11.36 14.29
C LEU A 65 -8.05 12.87 14.52
N PRO A 66 -7.90 13.69 13.45
CA PRO A 66 -8.14 15.12 13.55
C PRO A 66 -9.61 15.40 13.93
N PRO A 67 -9.90 16.53 14.60
CA PRO A 67 -11.27 16.94 14.88
C PRO A 67 -12.13 17.00 13.61
N GLY A 68 -13.34 16.44 13.66
CA GLY A 68 -14.27 16.42 12.51
C GLY A 68 -13.97 15.36 11.45
N SER A 69 -13.06 14.40 11.72
CA SER A 69 -12.73 13.32 10.79
C SER A 69 -13.94 12.51 10.34
N ASP A 70 -14.97 12.38 11.19
CA ASP A 70 -16.24 11.70 10.88
C ASP A 70 -16.97 12.30 9.67
N ARG A 71 -16.75 13.60 9.40
CA ARG A 71 -17.29 14.31 8.23
C ARG A 71 -16.38 14.23 7.00
N MET A 72 -15.17 13.68 7.15
CA MET A 72 -14.14 13.58 6.12
C MET A 72 -13.62 12.14 6.04
N TYR A 73 -14.53 11.19 5.84
CA TYR A 73 -14.23 9.76 5.62
C TYR A 73 -13.41 9.07 6.73
N ASN A 74 -13.37 9.64 7.94
CA ASN A 74 -12.51 9.21 9.04
C ASN A 74 -11.02 9.18 8.70
N PHE A 75 -10.58 10.08 7.82
CA PHE A 75 -9.17 10.17 7.43
C PHE A 75 -8.26 10.55 8.59
N THR A 76 -7.08 9.96 8.60
CA THR A 76 -5.97 10.37 9.46
C THR A 76 -5.38 11.68 8.95
N SER A 77 -4.63 12.40 9.79
CA SER A 77 -3.91 13.60 9.35
C SER A 77 -2.96 13.32 8.17
N LEU A 78 -2.34 12.14 8.13
CA LEU A 78 -1.51 11.73 6.99
C LEU A 78 -2.35 11.51 5.73
N ALA A 79 -3.50 10.84 5.83
CA ALA A 79 -4.35 10.58 4.67
C ALA A 79 -4.85 11.88 4.01
N ILE A 80 -5.14 12.91 4.82
CA ILE A 80 -5.54 14.24 4.32
C ILE A 80 -4.45 14.86 3.44
N THR A 81 -3.17 14.69 3.78
CA THR A 81 -2.06 15.30 3.02
C THR A 81 -1.70 14.54 1.75
N LEU A 82 -2.18 13.31 1.56
CA LEU A 82 -1.75 12.47 0.42
C LEU A 82 -2.18 13.01 -0.94
N ASN A 83 -3.34 13.68 -1.01
CA ASN A 83 -3.88 14.22 -2.27
C ASN A 83 -3.84 15.75 -2.36
N GLU A 84 -3.06 16.41 -1.48
CA GLU A 84 -2.80 17.85 -1.59
C GLU A 84 -2.03 18.15 -2.90
N PRO A 85 -2.40 19.19 -3.68
CA PRO A 85 -1.72 19.53 -4.92
C PRO A 85 -0.21 19.74 -4.75
N GLU A 86 0.57 19.20 -5.68
CA GLU A 86 2.03 19.29 -5.69
C GLU A 86 2.49 19.58 -7.12
N GLU A 87 3.34 20.60 -7.29
CA GLU A 87 3.89 20.96 -8.60
C GLU A 87 4.97 19.96 -9.05
N GLY A 88 5.17 19.87 -10.37
CA GLY A 88 6.26 19.06 -10.94
C GLY A 88 6.09 17.56 -10.74
N VAL A 89 4.87 17.06 -10.48
CA VAL A 89 4.58 15.61 -10.48
C VAL A 89 4.37 15.09 -11.90
N ALA A 90 4.50 13.77 -12.08
CA ALA A 90 4.21 13.15 -13.37
C ALA A 90 2.73 13.37 -13.78
N PRO A 91 2.42 13.45 -15.08
CA PRO A 91 1.03 13.57 -15.55
C PRO A 91 0.15 12.36 -15.18
N THR A 92 0.75 11.26 -14.71
CA THR A 92 0.06 10.08 -14.20
C THR A 92 -0.12 10.07 -12.67
N ASP A 93 0.32 11.12 -11.96
CA ASP A 93 0.17 11.22 -10.51
C ASP A 93 -1.31 11.29 -10.11
N SER A 94 -1.69 10.61 -9.03
CA SER A 94 -3.10 10.52 -8.63
C SER A 94 -3.70 11.86 -8.20
N ARG A 95 -2.87 12.84 -7.82
CA ARG A 95 -3.33 14.21 -7.52
C ARG A 95 -3.96 14.91 -8.72
N LEU A 96 -3.59 14.50 -9.94
CA LEU A 96 -4.10 15.03 -11.20
C LEU A 96 -5.33 14.26 -11.69
N ARG A 97 -5.81 13.26 -10.95
CA ARG A 97 -6.96 12.44 -11.33
C ARG A 97 -8.26 13.25 -11.16
N PRO A 98 -8.97 13.60 -12.26
CA PRO A 98 -9.99 14.64 -12.21
C PRO A 98 -11.29 14.24 -11.49
N ASP A 99 -11.69 12.96 -11.55
CA ASP A 99 -12.86 12.44 -10.82
C ASP A 99 -12.64 12.50 -9.30
N GLN A 100 -11.44 12.12 -8.84
CA GLN A 100 -11.07 12.19 -7.42
C GLN A 100 -11.02 13.63 -6.92
N ARG A 101 -10.45 14.56 -7.71
CA ARG A 101 -10.44 15.99 -7.38
C ARG A 101 -11.86 16.57 -7.29
N ALA A 102 -12.72 16.26 -8.25
CA ALA A 102 -14.12 16.70 -8.22
C ALA A 102 -14.87 16.17 -6.98
N MET A 103 -14.61 14.92 -6.58
CA MET A 103 -15.19 14.34 -5.37
C MET A 103 -14.71 15.06 -4.11
N GLU A 104 -13.41 15.35 -3.99
CA GLU A 104 -12.85 16.10 -2.86
C GLU A 104 -13.43 17.52 -2.73
N GLU A 105 -13.78 18.13 -3.86
CA GLU A 105 -14.42 19.46 -3.92
C GLU A 105 -15.96 19.40 -3.78
N GLY A 106 -16.52 18.21 -3.52
CA GLY A 106 -17.96 18.01 -3.33
C GLY A 106 -18.80 18.07 -4.61
N ARG A 107 -18.18 18.06 -5.79
CA ARG A 107 -18.86 18.00 -7.10
C ARG A 107 -19.13 16.56 -7.51
N TRP A 108 -20.13 15.96 -6.88
CA TRP A 108 -20.42 14.52 -7.02
C TRP A 108 -20.86 14.10 -8.42
N ASP A 109 -21.69 14.90 -9.09
CA ASP A 109 -22.17 14.59 -10.44
C ASP A 109 -21.03 14.63 -11.46
N ASP A 110 -20.17 15.65 -11.37
CA ASP A 110 -18.96 15.76 -12.18
C ASP A 110 -18.01 14.59 -11.93
N ALA A 111 -17.78 14.23 -10.66
CA ALA A 111 -16.92 13.11 -10.29
C ALA A 111 -17.42 11.79 -10.91
N ASN A 112 -18.73 11.53 -10.85
CA ASN A 112 -19.33 10.34 -11.45
C ASN A 112 -19.17 10.29 -12.97
N LYS A 113 -19.38 11.43 -13.66
CA LYS A 113 -19.20 11.54 -15.11
C LYS A 113 -17.73 11.33 -15.50
N LEU A 114 -16.81 12.05 -14.87
CA LEU A 114 -15.37 11.95 -15.12
C LEU A 114 -14.85 10.52 -14.85
N LYS A 115 -15.37 9.87 -13.80
CA LYS A 115 -15.04 8.47 -13.49
C LYS A 115 -15.43 7.54 -14.64
N GLN A 116 -16.64 7.68 -15.17
CA GLN A 116 -17.10 6.86 -16.30
C GLN A 116 -16.21 7.05 -17.52
N GLU A 117 -15.92 8.31 -17.89
CA GLU A 117 -15.06 8.64 -19.03
C GLU A 117 -13.64 8.07 -18.88
N LEU A 118 -13.04 8.18 -17.69
CA LEU A 118 -11.72 7.59 -17.38
C LEU A 118 -11.72 6.07 -17.50
N GLU A 119 -12.72 5.40 -16.91
CA GLU A 119 -12.84 3.93 -16.97
C GLU A 119 -13.09 3.44 -18.40
N GLU A 120 -13.86 4.17 -19.20
CA GLU A 120 -14.08 3.87 -20.62
C GLU A 120 -12.81 4.04 -21.43
N LYS A 121 -12.06 5.13 -21.24
CA LYS A 121 -10.75 5.36 -21.87
C LYS A 121 -9.78 4.23 -21.53
N GLN A 122 -9.71 3.82 -20.26
CA GLN A 122 -8.86 2.72 -19.82
C GLN A 122 -9.30 1.38 -20.44
N ARG A 123 -10.61 1.10 -20.47
CA ARG A 123 -11.17 -0.11 -21.09
C ARG A 123 -10.88 -0.16 -22.59
N ALA A 124 -11.04 0.95 -23.30
CA ALA A 124 -10.74 1.04 -24.73
C ALA A 124 -9.24 0.82 -25.01
N ALA A 125 -8.36 1.43 -24.23
CA ALA A 125 -6.91 1.24 -24.35
C ALA A 125 -6.49 -0.22 -24.09
N ARG A 126 -7.14 -0.91 -23.13
CA ARG A 126 -6.91 -2.34 -22.88
C ARG A 126 -7.34 -3.20 -24.08
N LYS A 127 -8.57 -3.02 -24.56
CA LYS A 127 -9.10 -3.76 -25.72
C LYS A 127 -8.22 -3.60 -26.96
N LYS A 128 -7.75 -2.37 -27.22
CA LYS A 128 -6.84 -2.09 -28.34
C LYS A 128 -5.54 -2.90 -28.22
N ARG A 129 -4.90 -2.89 -27.05
CA ARG A 129 -3.67 -3.67 -26.82
C ARG A 129 -3.90 -5.18 -26.94
N GLU A 130 -5.01 -5.69 -26.42
CA GLU A 130 -5.37 -7.11 -26.54
C GLU A 130 -5.55 -7.51 -28.02
N ALA A 131 -6.24 -6.70 -28.82
CA ALA A 131 -6.41 -6.92 -30.25
C ALA A 131 -5.07 -6.89 -31.02
N GLU A 132 -4.21 -5.89 -30.73
CA GLU A 132 -2.87 -5.79 -31.32
C GLU A 132 -1.99 -7.01 -30.99
N MET A 133 -2.08 -7.51 -29.74
CA MET A 133 -1.37 -8.73 -29.33
C MET A 133 -1.92 -9.97 -30.03
N GLU A 134 -3.23 -10.09 -30.20
CA GLU A 134 -3.86 -11.21 -30.90
C GLU A 134 -3.47 -11.21 -32.39
N GLU A 135 -3.50 -10.06 -33.05
CA GLU A 135 -3.07 -9.91 -34.44
C GLU A 135 -1.60 -10.25 -34.64
N ALA A 136 -0.72 -9.77 -33.76
CA ALA A 136 0.69 -10.11 -33.79
C ALA A 136 0.92 -11.61 -33.60
N SER A 137 0.21 -12.23 -32.65
CA SER A 137 0.27 -13.68 -32.45
C SER A 137 -0.16 -14.45 -33.69
N LYS A 138 -1.17 -13.98 -34.43
CA LYS A 138 -1.58 -14.58 -35.72
C LYS A 138 -0.51 -14.45 -36.81
N ARG A 139 0.31 -13.41 -36.77
CA ARG A 139 1.48 -13.23 -37.66
C ARG A 139 2.73 -13.99 -37.19
N GLY A 140 2.67 -14.72 -36.08
CA GLY A 140 3.83 -15.38 -35.47
C GLY A 140 4.78 -14.42 -34.73
N GLU A 141 4.36 -13.17 -34.51
CA GLU A 141 5.11 -12.16 -33.77
C GLU A 141 4.75 -12.22 -32.28
N THR A 142 5.76 -12.09 -31.41
CA THR A 142 5.54 -11.96 -29.96
C THR A 142 5.73 -10.51 -29.54
N ILE A 143 4.65 -9.83 -29.18
CA ILE A 143 4.70 -8.48 -28.62
C ILE A 143 4.72 -8.55 -27.09
N LYS A 144 5.60 -7.79 -26.45
CA LYS A 144 5.59 -7.63 -25.00
C LYS A 144 4.31 -6.89 -24.60
N GLY A 145 3.52 -7.49 -23.71
CA GLY A 145 2.35 -6.84 -23.12
C GLY A 145 2.72 -5.57 -22.33
N TYR A 146 1.72 -4.87 -21.80
CA TYR A 146 1.91 -3.62 -21.06
C TYR A 146 3.06 -3.71 -20.03
N GLN A 147 3.99 -2.76 -20.09
CA GLN A 147 5.13 -2.67 -19.17
C GLN A 147 5.01 -1.40 -18.32
N PRO A 148 5.06 -1.50 -16.98
CA PRO A 148 5.15 -0.34 -16.11
C PRO A 148 6.42 0.50 -16.40
N ILE A 149 6.31 1.82 -16.29
CA ILE A 149 7.43 2.73 -16.62
C ILE A 149 8.50 2.71 -15.54
N TRP A 150 8.05 2.84 -14.28
CA TRP A 150 8.92 3.10 -13.12
C TRP A 150 9.40 1.84 -12.41
N PHE A 151 8.77 0.69 -12.69
CA PHE A 151 9.07 -0.58 -12.05
C PHE A 151 9.24 -1.68 -13.09
N GLU A 152 10.02 -2.70 -12.77
CA GLU A 152 10.14 -3.93 -13.53
C GLU A 152 9.85 -5.13 -12.65
N MET A 153 9.28 -6.19 -13.24
CA MET A 153 9.03 -7.43 -12.53
C MET A 153 10.31 -8.29 -12.50
N LYS A 154 10.71 -8.75 -11.32
CA LYS A 154 11.87 -9.62 -11.05
C LYS A 154 11.47 -10.73 -10.10
N THR A 155 12.31 -11.75 -9.98
CA THR A 155 12.16 -12.79 -8.95
C THR A 155 12.96 -12.41 -7.72
N ASP A 156 12.33 -12.45 -6.55
CA ASP A 156 12.99 -12.23 -5.27
C ASP A 156 14.02 -13.36 -5.02
N PRO A 157 15.31 -13.04 -4.80
CA PRO A 157 16.35 -14.03 -4.58
C PRO A 157 16.20 -14.82 -3.26
N VAL A 158 15.44 -14.29 -2.29
CA VAL A 158 15.22 -14.91 -0.98
C VAL A 158 13.96 -15.77 -1.01
N THR A 159 12.85 -15.24 -1.55
CA THR A 159 11.54 -15.91 -1.47
C THR A 159 11.14 -16.64 -2.75
N GLY A 160 11.83 -16.41 -3.88
CA GLY A 160 11.46 -16.94 -5.19
C GLY A 160 10.17 -16.35 -5.78
N SER A 161 9.55 -15.37 -5.12
CA SER A 161 8.27 -14.77 -5.53
C SER A 161 8.48 -13.61 -6.53
N PRO A 162 7.49 -13.29 -7.38
CA PRO A 162 7.56 -12.12 -8.25
C PRO A 162 7.48 -10.83 -7.44
N ILE A 163 8.43 -9.93 -7.66
CA ILE A 163 8.53 -8.60 -7.04
C ILE A 163 8.62 -7.50 -8.10
N HIS A 164 8.16 -6.30 -7.74
CA HIS A 164 8.33 -5.10 -8.57
C HIS A 164 9.49 -4.27 -8.04
N VAL A 165 10.54 -4.10 -8.84
CA VAL A 165 11.75 -3.38 -8.47
C VAL A 165 11.77 -2.02 -9.15
N TYR A 166 12.03 -0.96 -8.39
CA TYR A 166 12.15 0.40 -8.90
C TYR A 166 13.31 0.51 -9.89
N LYS A 167 13.05 1.10 -11.07
CA LYS A 167 14.01 1.23 -12.17
C LYS A 167 14.99 2.40 -12.02
N GLY A 168 14.87 3.22 -10.98
CA GLY A 168 15.78 4.34 -10.74
C GLY A 168 15.45 5.65 -11.45
N LYS A 169 14.42 5.71 -12.32
CA LYS A 169 14.24 6.82 -13.27
C LYS A 169 13.22 7.90 -12.90
N TYR A 170 12.30 7.63 -11.97
CA TYR A 170 11.20 8.54 -11.67
C TYR A 170 11.72 9.89 -11.16
N TRP A 171 12.64 9.85 -10.20
CA TRP A 171 13.18 11.07 -9.58
C TRP A 171 14.04 11.89 -10.55
N ASP A 172 14.86 11.25 -11.38
CA ASP A 172 15.63 11.93 -12.43
C ASP A 172 14.72 12.62 -13.47
N CYS A 173 13.64 11.94 -13.86
CA CYS A 173 12.61 12.52 -14.73
C CYS A 173 11.91 13.71 -14.07
N LYS A 174 11.61 13.59 -12.76
CA LYS A 174 10.99 14.67 -11.97
C LYS A 174 11.88 15.91 -11.92
N GLU A 175 13.16 15.74 -11.61
CA GLU A 175 14.14 16.84 -11.53
C GLU A 175 14.27 17.58 -12.86
N LYS A 176 14.19 16.85 -13.98
CA LYS A 176 14.28 17.41 -15.35
C LYS A 176 12.94 17.87 -15.92
N SER A 177 11.83 17.62 -15.21
CA SER A 177 10.46 17.76 -15.74
C SER A 177 10.23 17.01 -17.06
N ASP A 178 10.91 15.89 -17.28
CA ASP A 178 10.79 15.05 -18.48
C ASP A 178 9.81 13.90 -18.25
N TRP A 179 8.60 14.08 -18.75
CA TRP A 179 7.51 13.10 -18.69
C TRP A 179 7.22 12.42 -20.02
N SER A 180 8.14 12.47 -20.98
CA SER A 180 7.96 11.89 -22.32
C SER A 180 7.61 10.40 -22.31
N SER A 181 8.03 9.68 -21.27
CA SER A 181 7.74 8.26 -21.10
C SER A 181 6.35 7.97 -20.51
N CYS A 182 5.63 8.98 -20.00
CA CYS A 182 4.34 8.81 -19.34
C CYS A 182 3.18 8.72 -20.35
N PRO A 183 2.30 7.71 -20.27
CA PRO A 183 1.10 7.65 -21.09
C PRO A 183 0.07 8.68 -20.64
N PRO A 184 -0.73 9.22 -21.58
CA PRO A 184 -1.85 10.08 -21.26
C PRO A 184 -3.04 9.25 -20.75
N ILE A 185 -3.11 9.04 -19.42
CA ILE A 185 -4.13 8.19 -18.79
C ILE A 185 -5.36 8.95 -18.30
N PHE A 186 -5.22 10.25 -18.02
CA PHE A 186 -6.36 11.12 -17.68
C PHE A 186 -6.93 11.77 -18.94
N LEU A 187 -8.12 12.37 -18.82
CA LEU A 187 -8.88 12.97 -19.93
C LEU A 187 -8.11 14.11 -20.60
#